data_AF-A0A963SB60-F1
#
_entry.id   AF-A0A963SB60-F1
#
_cell.length_a   1.000
_cell.length_b   1.000
_cell.length_c   1.000
_cell.angle_alpha   90.00
_cell.angle_beta   90.00
_cell.angle_gamma   90.00
#
_symmetry.space_group_name_H-M   'P 1'
#
loop_
_entity.id
_entity.type
_entity.pdbx_description
1 polymer ?
#
loop_
_entity_poly.entity_id
_entity_poly.type
_entity_poly.pdbx_seq_one_letter_code
_entity_poly.pdbx_strand_id
1 'polypeptide(L)'
;MHGKLSNKTAKLYRMVMDRHVCPYGLKSKYLLERKGYQVEDHWLTTRDETDAFKAKHNVETTPQTYIGGRWIGGYDALRRHFGLIDEDSDGASYKPVIAVFATALGIAASVSFVALGTPLTGRAAEWFVSVSMMLLAMLKLQDVERFSTMFLNYDLLARRWVPYSYIYPFGEFVAGLLMTAHWLPWLSIPLAAFIGTIGAVSVFHAVYVQKRELKCACVGGSSNVPLGFVSLTENLFMVGMAIWMLTAYL
;
A
#
# COMPACT_ATOMS: atom_id res chain seq x y z
N MET A 1 22.59 -24.22 -36.90
CA MET A 1 22.45 -25.33 -35.93
C MET A 1 21.45 -24.90 -34.86
N HIS A 2 20.24 -25.44 -34.90
CA HIS A 2 19.18 -25.21 -33.91
C HIS A 2 19.53 -25.98 -32.63
N GLY A 3 19.95 -25.29 -31.59
CA GLY A 3 20.19 -25.88 -30.27
C GLY A 3 18.87 -26.41 -29.69
N LYS A 4 18.81 -27.72 -29.45
CA LYS A 4 17.75 -28.43 -28.74
C LYS A 4 17.23 -27.61 -27.55
N LEU A 5 15.95 -27.25 -27.58
CA LEU A 5 15.19 -26.91 -26.37
C LEU A 5 15.30 -28.11 -25.43
N SER A 6 16.21 -28.02 -24.45
CA SER A 6 16.11 -28.83 -23.23
C SER A 6 14.70 -28.61 -22.69
N ASN A 7 13.89 -29.69 -22.64
CA ASN A 7 12.60 -29.66 -21.96
C ASN A 7 12.88 -29.28 -20.50
N LYS A 8 12.73 -27.99 -20.19
CA LYS A 8 12.92 -27.47 -18.84
C LYS A 8 11.82 -28.05 -17.97
N THR A 9 12.11 -29.03 -17.14
CA THR A 9 11.14 -29.62 -16.21
C THR A 9 11.33 -29.04 -14.81
N ALA A 10 10.22 -28.82 -14.12
CA ALA A 10 10.20 -28.38 -12.73
C ALA A 10 9.19 -29.23 -11.95
N LYS A 11 9.57 -29.71 -10.76
CA LYS A 11 8.66 -30.39 -9.85
C LYS A 11 8.11 -29.39 -8.86
N LEU A 12 6.79 -29.39 -8.68
CA LEU A 12 6.11 -28.52 -7.74
C LEU A 12 5.25 -29.35 -6.81
N TYR A 13 5.54 -29.29 -5.52
CA TYR A 13 4.69 -29.88 -4.48
C TYR A 13 3.82 -28.79 -3.89
N ARG A 14 2.50 -28.88 -4.02
CA ARG A 14 1.57 -27.85 -3.53
C ARG A 14 0.30 -28.47 -2.95
N MET A 15 -0.31 -27.76 -2.01
CA MET A 15 -1.60 -28.15 -1.46
C MET A 15 -2.72 -27.95 -2.48
N VAL A 16 -3.54 -28.98 -2.66
CA VAL A 16 -4.77 -28.96 -3.46
C VAL A 16 -5.83 -29.73 -2.71
N MET A 17 -6.62 -29.03 -1.89
CA MET A 17 -7.66 -29.63 -1.06
C MET A 17 -9.02 -29.02 -1.43
N ASP A 18 -10.09 -29.80 -1.34
CA ASP A 18 -11.45 -29.36 -1.74
C ASP A 18 -11.92 -28.08 -1.03
N ARG A 19 -11.57 -27.93 0.26
CA ARG A 19 -11.97 -26.77 1.08
C ARG A 19 -10.85 -25.76 1.33
N HIS A 20 -9.66 -25.94 0.73
CA HIS A 20 -8.53 -25.04 0.95
C HIS A 20 -7.70 -24.84 -0.32
N VAL A 21 -7.76 -23.62 -0.85
CA VAL A 21 -6.97 -23.20 -2.01
C VAL A 21 -5.66 -22.57 -1.52
N CYS A 22 -4.52 -23.12 -1.93
CA CYS A 22 -3.21 -22.53 -1.66
C CYS A 22 -2.85 -21.48 -2.74
N PRO A 23 -2.87 -20.17 -2.44
CA PRO A 23 -2.62 -19.14 -3.44
C PRO A 23 -1.17 -19.17 -3.96
N TYR A 24 -0.21 -19.45 -3.07
CA TYR A 24 1.21 -19.52 -3.43
C TYR A 24 1.51 -20.74 -4.32
N GLY A 25 0.82 -21.87 -4.12
CA GLY A 25 0.93 -23.03 -5.00
C GLY A 25 0.52 -22.71 -6.44
N LEU A 26 -0.61 -22.03 -6.61
CA LEU A 26 -1.08 -21.58 -7.92
C LEU A 26 -0.12 -20.56 -8.55
N LYS A 27 0.35 -19.59 -7.77
CA LYS A 27 1.31 -18.58 -8.26
C LYS A 27 2.66 -19.20 -8.66
N SER A 28 3.16 -20.20 -7.92
CA SER A 28 4.38 -20.94 -8.28
C SER A 28 4.20 -21.71 -9.59
N LYS A 29 3.08 -22.43 -9.75
CA LYS A 29 2.76 -23.16 -10.98
C LYS A 29 2.74 -22.22 -12.18
N TYR A 30 1.95 -21.14 -12.09
CA TYR A 30 1.85 -20.14 -13.15
C TYR A 30 3.21 -19.51 -13.49
N LEU A 31 4.03 -19.20 -12.48
CA LEU A 31 5.35 -18.60 -12.70
C LEU A 31 6.30 -19.55 -13.44
N LEU A 32 6.32 -20.83 -13.09
CA LEU A 32 7.10 -21.86 -13.78
C LEU A 32 6.66 -22.02 -15.24
N GLU A 33 5.36 -22.16 -15.48
CA GLU A 33 4.77 -22.27 -16.83
C GLU A 33 5.11 -21.04 -17.67
N ARG A 34 4.97 -19.82 -17.11
CA ARG A 34 5.32 -18.56 -17.78
C ARG A 34 6.81 -18.46 -18.15
N LYS A 35 7.69 -19.12 -17.38
CA LYS A 35 9.15 -19.19 -17.68
C LYS A 35 9.50 -20.35 -18.63
N GLY A 36 8.50 -21.05 -19.17
CA GLY A 36 8.66 -22.10 -20.17
C GLY A 36 9.01 -23.46 -19.57
N TYR A 37 8.73 -23.70 -18.28
CA TYR A 37 8.92 -25.01 -17.66
C TYR A 37 7.68 -25.89 -17.86
N GLN A 38 7.90 -27.18 -18.14
CA GLN A 38 6.91 -28.22 -17.92
C GLN A 38 6.85 -28.54 -16.43
N VAL A 39 5.68 -28.33 -15.81
CA VAL A 39 5.50 -28.51 -14.37
C VAL A 39 4.96 -29.90 -14.06
N GLU A 40 5.77 -30.70 -13.37
CA GLU A 40 5.33 -31.91 -12.70
C GLU A 40 4.65 -31.50 -11.38
N ASP A 41 3.32 -31.43 -11.44
CA ASP A 41 2.46 -30.90 -10.37
C ASP A 41 2.05 -32.00 -9.40
N HIS A 42 2.74 -32.08 -8.26
CA HIS A 42 2.47 -33.04 -7.19
C HIS A 42 1.53 -32.42 -6.14
N TRP A 43 0.34 -33.00 -6.01
CA TRP A 43 -0.70 -32.48 -5.13
C TRP A 43 -0.61 -33.11 -3.75
N LEU A 44 -0.64 -32.26 -2.73
CA LEU A 44 -0.84 -32.64 -1.34
C LEU A 44 -2.33 -32.38 -1.03
N THR A 45 -3.10 -33.46 -0.96
CA THR A 45 -4.57 -33.42 -0.94
C THR A 45 -5.17 -33.45 0.46
N THR A 46 -4.36 -33.80 1.47
CA THR A 46 -4.77 -33.83 2.88
C THR A 46 -3.78 -33.06 3.77
N ARG A 47 -4.24 -32.65 4.96
CA ARG A 47 -3.37 -32.01 5.95
C ARG A 47 -2.26 -32.95 6.41
N ASP A 48 -2.59 -34.20 6.69
CA ASP A 48 -1.63 -35.22 7.12
C ASP A 48 -0.55 -35.45 6.05
N GLU A 49 -0.92 -35.49 4.76
CA GLU A 49 0.04 -35.58 3.66
C GLU A 49 0.94 -34.35 3.59
N THR A 50 0.38 -33.16 3.81
CA THR A 50 1.13 -31.90 3.82
C THR A 50 2.10 -31.84 5.00
N ASP A 51 1.67 -32.26 6.19
CA ASP A 51 2.49 -32.30 7.40
C ASP A 51 3.57 -33.36 7.31
N ALA A 52 3.25 -34.53 6.76
CA ALA A 52 4.22 -35.57 6.46
C ALA A 52 5.26 -35.11 5.43
N PHE A 53 4.83 -34.40 4.38
CA PHE A 53 5.75 -33.80 3.40
C PHE A 53 6.69 -32.77 4.04
N LYS A 54 6.14 -31.86 4.84
CA LYS A 54 6.91 -30.85 5.58
C LYS A 54 7.95 -31.48 6.50
N ALA A 55 7.56 -32.49 7.28
CA ALA A 55 8.45 -33.23 8.17
C ALA A 55 9.55 -33.98 7.39
N LYS A 56 9.17 -34.71 6.33
CA LYS A 56 10.10 -35.50 5.51
C LYS A 56 11.16 -34.64 4.82
N HIS A 57 10.77 -33.45 4.37
CA HIS A 57 11.66 -32.53 3.64
C HIS A 57 12.26 -31.44 4.53
N ASN A 58 11.98 -31.44 5.83
CA ASN A 58 12.40 -30.44 6.81
C ASN A 58 12.11 -29.00 6.35
N VAL A 59 10.87 -28.76 5.90
CA VAL A 59 10.39 -27.44 5.45
C VAL A 59 9.16 -27.01 6.23
N GLU A 60 9.05 -25.72 6.54
CA GLU A 60 7.93 -25.20 7.33
C GLU A 60 6.67 -24.93 6.49
N THR A 61 6.83 -24.70 5.18
CA THR A 61 5.76 -24.23 4.30
C THR A 61 5.67 -25.02 3.00
N THR A 62 4.51 -24.93 2.35
CA THR A 62 4.30 -25.33 0.95
C THR A 62 3.73 -24.13 0.19
N PRO A 63 3.94 -24.01 -1.13
CA PRO A 63 4.52 -25.00 -2.05
C PRO A 63 6.04 -25.14 -1.93
N GLN A 64 6.59 -26.20 -2.51
CA GLN A 64 8.03 -26.41 -2.68
C GLN A 64 8.38 -26.71 -4.14
N THR A 65 9.36 -26.00 -4.68
CA THR A 65 9.76 -26.08 -6.09
C THR A 65 11.15 -26.70 -6.24
N TYR A 66 11.29 -27.58 -7.23
CA TYR A 66 12.56 -28.17 -7.65
C TYR A 66 12.76 -27.96 -9.15
N ILE A 67 13.95 -27.53 -9.55
CA ILE A 67 14.32 -27.32 -10.95
C ILE A 67 15.61 -28.08 -11.23
N GLY A 68 15.62 -28.96 -12.24
CA GLY A 68 16.81 -29.76 -12.57
C GLY A 68 17.35 -30.60 -11.41
N GLY A 69 16.46 -31.09 -10.53
CA GLY A 69 16.82 -31.84 -9.32
C GLY A 69 17.31 -30.98 -8.14
N ARG A 70 17.57 -29.68 -8.34
CA ARG A 70 17.95 -28.76 -7.27
C ARG A 70 16.70 -28.22 -6.56
N TRP A 71 16.71 -28.23 -5.23
CA TRP A 71 15.68 -27.59 -4.42
C TRP A 71 15.82 -26.06 -4.51
N ILE A 72 14.73 -25.40 -4.92
CA ILE A 72 14.65 -23.94 -5.02
C ILE A 72 13.96 -23.34 -3.80
N GLY A 73 12.94 -24.02 -3.27
CA GLY A 73 12.18 -23.57 -2.09
C GLY A 73 10.74 -23.16 -2.41
N GLY A 74 10.17 -22.33 -1.54
CA GLY A 74 8.82 -21.76 -1.67
C GLY A 74 8.69 -20.70 -2.76
N TYR A 75 7.52 -20.05 -2.81
CA TYR A 75 7.22 -19.08 -3.88
C TYR A 75 8.19 -17.89 -3.92
N ASP A 76 8.61 -17.36 -2.78
CA ASP A 76 9.54 -16.23 -2.75
C ASP A 76 10.93 -16.62 -3.22
N ALA A 77 11.41 -17.80 -2.83
CA ALA A 77 12.69 -18.34 -3.30
C ALA A 77 12.65 -18.61 -4.82
N LEU A 78 11.51 -19.09 -5.34
CA LEU A 78 11.30 -19.25 -6.77
C LEU A 78 11.32 -17.91 -7.52
N ARG A 79 10.72 -16.85 -6.96
CA ARG A 79 10.78 -15.51 -7.55
C ARG A 79 12.21 -14.96 -7.55
N ARG A 80 12.99 -15.16 -6.47
CA ARG A 80 14.41 -14.79 -6.42
C ARG A 80 15.24 -15.56 -7.45
N HIS A 81 15.01 -16.87 -7.60
CA HIS A 81 15.68 -17.70 -8.61
C HIS A 81 15.50 -17.15 -10.03
N PHE A 82 14.37 -16.52 -10.33
CA PHE A 82 14.09 -15.89 -11.62
C PHE A 82 14.45 -14.40 -11.71
N GLY A 83 15.14 -13.84 -10.71
CA GLY A 83 15.51 -12.42 -10.66
C GLY A 83 14.31 -11.48 -10.65
N LEU A 84 13.16 -11.92 -10.12
CA LEU A 84 11.94 -11.10 -10.03
C LEU A 84 11.86 -10.30 -8.72
N ILE A 85 12.83 -10.52 -7.84
CA ILE A 85 12.92 -10.01 -6.49
C ILE A 85 14.43 -9.95 -6.15
N ASP A 86 14.93 -8.79 -5.71
CA ASP A 86 16.28 -8.65 -5.15
C ASP A 86 16.37 -9.26 -3.74
N GLU A 87 17.58 -9.63 -3.27
CA GLU A 87 17.76 -10.28 -1.96
C GLU A 87 17.11 -9.49 -0.79
N ASP A 88 16.99 -8.16 -0.90
CA ASP A 88 16.45 -7.23 0.11
C ASP A 88 15.02 -6.71 -0.17
N SER A 89 14.23 -7.43 -0.96
CA SER A 89 12.90 -6.96 -1.43
C SER A 89 11.80 -6.71 -0.40
N ASP A 90 12.09 -6.78 0.90
CA ASP A 90 11.26 -6.14 1.94
C ASP A 90 11.28 -4.60 1.84
N GLY A 91 12.01 -4.06 0.87
CA GLY A 91 12.12 -2.65 0.56
C GLY A 91 10.80 -1.91 0.27
N ALA A 92 10.93 -0.58 0.33
CA ALA A 92 9.85 0.39 0.18
C ALA A 92 8.94 0.13 -1.04
N SER A 93 7.62 0.10 -0.84
CA SER A 93 6.65 -0.07 -1.93
C SER A 93 5.73 1.14 -2.08
N TYR A 94 5.90 1.93 -3.14
CA TYR A 94 5.05 3.09 -3.43
C TYR A 94 3.79 2.76 -4.23
N LYS A 95 3.60 1.51 -4.67
CA LYS A 95 2.45 1.12 -5.52
C LYS A 95 1.09 1.50 -4.93
N PRO A 96 0.80 1.28 -3.63
CA PRO A 96 -0.49 1.66 -3.06
C PRO A 96 -0.71 3.18 -3.09
N VAL A 97 0.34 3.96 -2.85
CA VAL A 97 0.28 5.43 -2.87
C VAL A 97 0.03 5.95 -4.28
N ILE A 98 0.76 5.42 -5.26
CA ILE A 98 0.56 5.77 -6.67
C ILE A 98 -0.87 5.43 -7.09
N ALA A 99 -1.41 4.29 -6.67
CA ALA A 99 -2.80 3.92 -6.95
C ALA A 99 -3.80 4.92 -6.38
N VAL A 100 -3.60 5.38 -5.12
CA VAL A 100 -4.47 6.39 -4.49
C VAL A 100 -4.43 7.71 -5.26
N PHE A 101 -3.24 8.27 -5.49
CA PHE A 101 -3.13 9.57 -6.18
C PHE A 101 -3.56 9.50 -7.64
N ALA A 102 -3.27 8.41 -8.36
CA ALA A 102 -3.75 8.22 -9.73
C ALA A 102 -5.29 8.12 -9.77
N THR A 103 -5.89 7.45 -8.79
CA THR A 103 -7.37 7.37 -8.65
C THR A 103 -7.96 8.75 -8.35
N ALA A 104 -7.38 9.49 -7.40
CA ALA A 104 -7.83 10.85 -7.07
C ALA A 104 -7.73 11.80 -8.28
N LEU A 105 -6.64 11.71 -9.04
CA LEU A 105 -6.45 12.51 -10.25
C LEU A 105 -7.47 12.15 -11.33
N GLY A 106 -7.72 10.86 -11.54
CA GLY A 106 -8.73 10.38 -12.47
C GLY A 106 -10.13 10.86 -12.11
N ILE A 107 -10.50 10.79 -10.82
CA ILE A 107 -11.79 11.30 -10.31
C ILE A 107 -11.87 12.82 -10.55
N ALA A 108 -10.87 13.58 -10.12
CA ALA A 108 -10.88 15.03 -10.23
C ALA A 108 -10.96 15.52 -11.70
N ALA A 109 -10.18 14.92 -12.59
CA ALA A 109 -10.23 15.21 -14.02
C ALA A 109 -11.59 14.84 -14.64
N SER A 110 -12.17 13.70 -14.25
CA SER A 110 -13.48 13.25 -14.74
C SER A 110 -14.60 14.18 -14.28
N VAL A 111 -14.61 14.57 -13.00
CA VAL A 111 -15.60 15.51 -12.47
C VAL A 111 -15.43 16.88 -13.10
N SER A 112 -14.20 17.36 -13.30
CA SER A 112 -13.92 18.60 -14.04
C SER A 112 -14.42 18.54 -15.48
N PHE A 113 -14.20 17.43 -16.17
CA PHE A 113 -14.69 17.27 -17.53
C PHE A 113 -16.22 17.31 -17.60
N VAL A 114 -16.91 16.61 -16.69
CA VAL A 114 -18.37 16.58 -16.65
C VAL A 114 -18.97 17.94 -16.23
N ALA A 115 -18.37 18.63 -15.27
CA ALA A 115 -18.90 19.88 -14.72
C ALA A 115 -18.52 21.14 -15.54
N LEU A 116 -17.31 21.16 -16.13
CA LEU A 116 -16.71 22.35 -16.73
C LEU A 116 -16.29 22.15 -18.20
N GLY A 117 -16.53 20.97 -18.78
CA GLY A 117 -16.22 20.64 -20.18
C GLY A 117 -14.73 20.43 -20.47
N THR A 118 -13.83 20.65 -19.49
CA THR A 118 -12.39 20.43 -19.64
C THR A 118 -11.81 19.72 -18.41
N PRO A 119 -10.84 18.79 -18.59
CA PRO A 119 -10.30 18.02 -17.47
C PRO A 119 -9.27 18.81 -16.64
N LEU A 120 -8.66 19.85 -17.20
CA LEU A 120 -7.59 20.62 -16.58
C LEU A 120 -8.09 22.03 -16.22
N THR A 121 -8.54 22.18 -14.99
CA THR A 121 -9.00 23.46 -14.43
C THR A 121 -8.41 23.69 -13.05
N GLY A 122 -8.46 24.94 -12.54
CA GLY A 122 -8.12 25.21 -11.14
C GLY A 122 -8.99 24.39 -10.18
N ARG A 123 -10.28 24.25 -10.49
CA ARG A 123 -11.22 23.41 -9.74
C ARG A 123 -10.82 21.93 -9.73
N ALA A 124 -10.27 21.41 -10.83
CA ALA A 124 -9.73 20.05 -10.89
C ALA A 124 -8.55 19.87 -9.92
N ALA A 125 -7.69 20.88 -9.76
CA ALA A 125 -6.60 20.82 -8.79
C ALA A 125 -7.11 20.79 -7.34
N GLU A 126 -8.13 21.60 -7.02
CA GLU A 126 -8.79 21.60 -5.71
C GLU A 126 -9.43 20.24 -5.40
N TRP A 127 -10.15 19.66 -6.37
CA TRP A 127 -10.74 18.33 -6.23
C TRP A 127 -9.70 17.24 -6.14
N PHE A 128 -8.59 17.34 -6.86
CA PHE A 128 -7.49 16.38 -6.73
C PHE A 128 -6.95 16.34 -5.30
N VAL A 129 -6.69 17.49 -4.69
CA VAL A 129 -6.19 17.56 -3.31
C VAL A 129 -7.22 17.00 -2.32
N SER A 130 -8.46 17.50 -2.37
CA SER A 130 -9.50 17.11 -1.41
C SER A 130 -9.92 15.64 -1.54
N VAL A 131 -10.03 15.10 -2.77
CA VAL A 131 -10.29 13.67 -3.00
C VAL A 131 -9.12 12.82 -2.54
N SER A 132 -7.86 13.24 -2.76
CA SER A 132 -6.69 12.52 -2.24
C SER A 132 -6.72 12.42 -0.72
N MET A 133 -7.04 13.52 -0.03
CA MET A 133 -7.22 13.54 1.43
C MET A 133 -8.31 12.55 1.87
N MET A 134 -9.47 12.57 1.22
CA MET A 134 -10.56 11.64 1.56
C MET A 134 -10.18 10.18 1.35
N LEU A 135 -9.44 9.85 0.29
CA LEU A 135 -8.99 8.47 0.02
C LEU A 135 -7.94 8.01 1.04
N LEU A 136 -6.97 8.85 1.38
CA LEU A 136 -5.97 8.54 2.41
C LEU A 136 -6.62 8.41 3.79
N ALA A 137 -7.54 9.31 4.14
CA ALA A 137 -8.33 9.22 5.36
C ALA A 137 -9.17 7.93 5.40
N MET A 138 -9.80 7.54 4.30
CA MET A 138 -10.52 6.26 4.19
C MET A 138 -9.60 5.07 4.50
N LEU A 139 -8.36 5.05 3.99
CA LEU A 139 -7.41 3.98 4.30
C LEU A 139 -7.02 3.94 5.77
N LYS A 140 -6.93 5.10 6.43
CA LYS A 140 -6.71 5.18 7.89
C LYS A 140 -7.94 4.67 8.66
N LEU A 141 -9.14 4.94 8.17
CA LEU A 141 -10.41 4.53 8.78
C LEU A 141 -10.70 3.03 8.64
N GLN A 142 -10.12 2.32 7.66
CA GLN A 142 -10.29 0.87 7.50
C GLN A 142 -9.78 0.06 8.70
N ASP A 143 -8.75 0.56 9.39
CA ASP A 143 -8.18 -0.05 10.58
C ASP A 143 -7.61 1.05 11.50
N VAL A 144 -8.53 1.70 12.23
CA VAL A 144 -8.21 2.84 13.11
C VAL A 144 -7.24 2.45 14.23
N GLU A 145 -7.36 1.22 14.76
CA GLU A 145 -6.50 0.76 15.84
C GLU A 145 -5.05 0.60 15.36
N ARG A 146 -4.87 -0.02 14.19
CA ARG A 146 -3.54 -0.12 13.58
C ARG A 146 -2.99 1.23 13.17
N PHE A 147 -3.83 2.11 12.61
CA PHE A 147 -3.44 3.48 12.28
C PHE A 147 -2.94 4.22 13.52
N SER A 148 -3.74 4.27 14.59
CA SER A 148 -3.45 5.01 15.81
C SER A 148 -2.14 4.55 16.45
N THR A 149 -1.92 3.24 16.54
CA THR A 149 -0.69 2.64 17.06
C THR A 149 0.53 3.10 16.28
N MET A 150 0.45 3.15 14.95
CA MET A 150 1.56 3.62 14.14
C MET A 150 1.74 5.13 14.17
N PHE A 151 0.64 5.89 14.19
CA PHE A 151 0.62 7.35 14.21
C PHE A 151 1.29 7.91 15.47
N LEU A 152 1.08 7.25 16.62
CA LEU A 152 1.74 7.57 17.89
C LEU A 152 3.27 7.50 17.85
N ASN A 153 3.88 6.81 16.88
CA ASN A 153 5.34 6.71 16.80
C ASN A 153 6.02 8.02 16.38
N TYR A 154 5.29 8.93 15.72
CA TYR A 154 5.86 10.15 15.16
C TYR A 154 5.04 11.41 15.43
N ASP A 155 3.71 11.33 15.54
CA ASP A 155 2.89 12.52 15.73
C ASP A 155 3.04 13.13 17.14
N LEU A 156 3.43 14.40 17.20
CA LEU A 156 3.77 15.08 18.45
C LEU A 156 2.52 15.31 19.32
N LEU A 157 1.37 15.63 18.71
CA LEU A 157 0.13 15.88 19.44
C LEU A 157 -0.49 14.55 19.90
N ALA A 158 -0.49 13.53 19.05
CA ALA A 158 -0.99 12.20 19.39
C ALA A 158 -0.23 11.61 20.57
N ARG A 159 1.10 11.78 20.63
CA ARG A 159 1.92 11.35 21.76
C ARG A 159 1.59 12.07 23.06
N ARG A 160 1.11 13.31 22.98
CA ARG A 160 0.70 14.10 24.15
C ARG A 160 -0.73 13.77 24.57
N TRP A 161 -1.62 13.52 23.62
CA TRP A 161 -3.04 13.26 23.84
C TRP A 161 -3.50 12.14 22.91
N VAL A 162 -3.44 10.90 23.39
CA VAL A 162 -3.75 9.67 22.63
C VAL A 162 -5.11 9.70 21.92
N PRO A 163 -6.21 10.22 22.50
CA PRO A 163 -7.50 10.30 21.79
C PRO A 163 -7.43 11.05 20.46
N TYR A 164 -6.50 11.99 20.28
CA TYR A 164 -6.26 12.65 18.99
C TYR A 164 -5.96 11.65 17.87
N SER A 165 -5.19 10.59 18.16
CA SER A 165 -4.84 9.56 17.16
C SER A 165 -6.06 8.81 16.61
N TYR A 166 -7.14 8.72 17.39
CA TYR A 166 -8.39 8.10 16.97
C TYR A 166 -9.30 9.05 16.20
N ILE A 167 -9.29 10.34 16.55
CA ILE A 167 -10.15 11.37 15.94
C ILE A 167 -9.55 11.91 14.64
N TYR A 168 -8.22 11.95 14.54
CA TYR A 168 -7.47 12.44 13.39
C TYR A 168 -8.00 11.97 12.02
N PRO A 169 -8.18 10.66 11.76
CA PRO A 169 -8.59 10.20 10.43
C PRO A 169 -10.02 10.63 10.07
N PHE A 170 -10.89 10.83 11.06
CA PHE A 170 -12.22 11.41 10.85
C PHE A 170 -12.13 12.90 10.53
N GLY A 171 -11.31 13.65 11.28
CA GLY A 171 -11.08 15.07 11.05
C GLY A 171 -10.54 15.33 9.64
N GLU A 172 -9.58 14.52 9.19
CA GLU A 172 -9.03 14.61 7.84
C GLU A 172 -10.07 14.29 6.75
N PHE A 173 -10.86 13.23 6.92
CA PHE A 173 -11.94 12.90 5.99
C PHE A 173 -12.98 14.01 5.89
N VAL A 174 -13.43 14.54 7.04
CA VAL A 174 -14.43 15.62 7.11
C VAL A 174 -13.87 16.89 6.49
N ALA A 175 -12.61 17.24 6.76
CA ALA A 175 -11.95 18.38 6.11
C ALA A 175 -11.95 18.21 4.59
N GLY A 176 -11.49 17.07 4.07
CA GLY A 176 -11.48 16.77 2.64
C GLY A 176 -12.88 16.90 2.01
N LEU A 177 -13.89 16.28 2.63
CA LEU A 177 -15.28 16.33 2.16
C LEU A 177 -15.82 17.76 2.08
N LEU A 178 -15.67 18.54 3.15
CA LEU A 178 -16.14 19.92 3.21
C LEU A 178 -15.40 20.80 2.20
N MET A 179 -14.10 20.59 2.00
CA MET A 179 -13.30 21.32 1.03
C MET A 179 -13.69 20.99 -0.41
N THR A 180 -13.98 19.72 -0.74
CA THR A 180 -14.48 19.33 -2.07
C THR A 180 -15.77 20.08 -2.42
N ALA A 181 -16.73 20.10 -1.48
CA ALA A 181 -18.03 20.71 -1.67
C ALA A 181 -18.05 22.23 -1.45
N HIS A 182 -16.94 22.80 -0.95
CA HIS A 182 -16.87 24.20 -0.51
C HIS A 182 -17.91 24.54 0.58
N TRP A 183 -18.27 23.53 1.40
CA TRP A 183 -19.22 23.66 2.49
C TRP A 183 -18.52 24.06 3.78
N LEU A 184 -19.13 24.99 4.53
CA LEU A 184 -18.62 25.46 5.82
C LEU A 184 -17.11 25.82 5.79
N PRO A 185 -16.63 26.74 4.92
CA PRO A 185 -15.21 27.09 4.84
C PRO A 185 -14.62 27.57 6.17
N TRP A 186 -15.44 28.23 6.99
CA TRP A 186 -15.08 28.67 8.34
C TRP A 186 -14.69 27.53 9.27
N LEU A 187 -15.12 26.29 8.98
CA LEU A 187 -14.78 25.08 9.73
C LEU A 187 -13.69 24.27 9.02
N SER A 188 -13.83 24.06 7.72
CA SER A 188 -12.93 23.17 6.97
C SER A 188 -11.52 23.71 6.85
N ILE A 189 -11.36 25.03 6.63
CA ILE A 189 -10.07 25.71 6.51
C ILE A 189 -9.25 25.60 7.80
N PRO A 190 -9.75 26.04 8.98
CA PRO A 190 -8.97 25.94 10.21
C PRO A 190 -8.71 24.49 10.62
N LEU A 191 -9.65 23.57 10.37
CA LEU A 191 -9.46 22.15 10.66
C LEU A 191 -8.29 21.57 9.84
N ALA A 192 -8.28 21.77 8.52
CA ALA A 192 -7.22 21.30 7.63
C ALA A 192 -5.87 21.95 7.95
N ALA A 193 -5.86 23.27 8.20
CA ALA A 193 -4.66 24.00 8.56
C ALA A 193 -4.05 23.50 9.89
N PHE A 194 -4.89 23.28 10.90
CA PHE A 194 -4.45 22.81 12.21
C PHE A 194 -3.85 21.41 12.13
N ILE A 195 -4.61 20.45 11.59
CA ILE A 195 -4.19 19.05 11.47
C ILE A 195 -2.95 18.95 10.57
N GLY A 196 -2.96 19.61 9.42
CA GLY A 196 -1.86 19.62 8.45
C GLY A 196 -0.59 20.25 9.01
N THR A 197 -0.67 21.34 9.76
CA THR A 197 0.52 21.97 10.35
C THR A 197 1.17 21.08 11.40
N ILE A 198 0.36 20.51 12.31
CA ILE A 198 0.85 19.61 13.36
C ILE A 198 1.47 18.36 12.74
N GLY A 199 0.80 17.76 11.75
CA GLY A 199 1.28 16.59 11.05
C GLY A 199 2.58 16.88 10.28
N ALA A 200 2.66 18.00 9.55
CA ALA A 200 3.87 18.42 8.83
C ALA A 200 5.07 18.59 9.78
N VAL A 201 4.89 19.30 10.89
CA VAL A 201 5.95 19.50 11.89
C VAL A 201 6.37 18.17 12.51
N SER A 202 5.42 17.29 12.81
CA SER A 202 5.69 15.98 13.40
C SER A 202 6.49 15.06 12.47
N VAL A 203 6.08 14.97 11.19
CA VAL A 203 6.78 14.18 10.17
C VAL A 203 8.16 14.78 9.88
N PHE A 204 8.25 16.11 9.77
CA PHE A 204 9.52 16.79 9.55
C PHE A 204 10.51 16.48 10.67
N HIS A 205 10.07 16.59 11.93
CA HIS A 205 10.90 16.27 13.08
C HIS A 205 11.30 14.77 13.12
N ALA A 206 10.36 13.85 12.90
CA ALA A 206 10.66 12.42 12.95
C ALA A 206 11.62 11.95 11.84
N VAL A 207 11.48 12.49 10.64
CA VAL A 207 12.21 12.01 9.44
C VAL A 207 13.48 12.81 9.20
N TYR A 208 13.44 14.14 9.27
CA TYR A 208 14.58 14.99 8.92
C TYR A 208 15.49 15.30 10.11
N VAL A 209 14.92 15.44 11.31
CA VAL A 209 15.71 15.71 12.52
C VAL A 209 16.15 14.40 13.17
N GLN A 210 15.22 13.48 13.42
CA GLN A 210 15.51 12.22 14.12
C GLN A 210 16.00 11.09 13.20
N LYS A 211 15.98 11.29 11.87
CA LYS A 211 16.40 10.30 10.86
C LYS A 211 15.80 8.90 11.08
N ARG A 212 14.53 8.84 11.49
CA ARG A 212 13.85 7.56 11.76
C ARG A 212 13.30 6.98 10.46
N GLU A 213 13.61 5.71 10.20
CA GLU A 213 12.98 4.94 9.13
C GLU A 213 11.65 4.38 9.61
N LEU A 214 10.56 5.12 9.35
CA LEU A 214 9.21 4.75 9.76
C LEU A 214 8.34 4.41 8.56
N LYS A 215 7.43 3.45 8.76
CA LYS A 215 6.39 3.13 7.79
C LYS A 215 5.28 4.17 7.83
N CYS A 216 4.72 4.48 6.67
CA CYS A 216 3.66 5.47 6.51
C CYS A 216 2.34 4.95 7.08
N ALA A 217 1.75 5.68 8.04
CA ALA A 217 0.41 5.36 8.56
C ALA A 217 -0.72 5.71 7.61
N CYS A 218 -0.46 6.55 6.60
CA CYS A 218 -1.48 7.07 5.71
C CYS A 218 -2.09 6.03 4.77
N VAL A 219 -1.55 4.81 4.72
CA VAL A 219 -2.04 3.70 3.91
C VAL A 219 -2.58 2.55 4.80
N GLY A 220 -3.08 2.86 6.01
CA GLY A 220 -3.75 1.86 6.87
C GLY A 220 -2.81 0.79 7.46
N GLY A 221 -1.51 1.09 7.58
CA GLY A 221 -0.51 0.28 8.30
C GLY A 221 -0.12 -1.08 7.74
N SER A 222 -0.73 -1.51 6.65
CA SER A 222 -0.39 -2.75 5.93
C SER A 222 0.67 -2.57 4.84
N SER A 223 1.18 -1.36 4.65
CA SER A 223 2.06 -1.01 3.55
C SER A 223 3.50 -0.72 3.98
N ASN A 224 4.48 -1.18 3.19
CA ASN A 224 5.89 -0.85 3.34
C ASN A 224 6.22 0.52 2.69
N VAL A 225 5.30 1.49 2.72
CA VAL A 225 5.57 2.83 2.19
C VAL A 225 6.41 3.59 3.21
N PRO A 226 7.54 4.20 2.82
CA PRO A 226 8.30 5.05 3.73
C PRO A 226 7.50 6.33 4.03
N LEU A 227 7.41 6.67 5.32
CA LEU A 227 6.60 7.78 5.83
C LEU A 227 6.98 9.14 5.22
N GLY A 228 8.27 9.39 5.04
CA GLY A 228 8.85 10.72 4.84
C GLY A 228 8.19 11.56 3.75
N PHE A 229 8.43 11.22 2.48
CA PHE A 229 8.01 12.07 1.37
C PHE A 229 6.48 12.13 1.22
N VAL A 230 5.80 10.99 1.38
CA VAL A 230 4.36 10.88 1.12
C VAL A 230 3.56 11.63 2.17
N SER A 231 3.82 11.38 3.45
CA SER A 231 3.07 12.00 4.54
C SER A 231 3.38 13.49 4.69
N LEU A 232 4.62 13.92 4.41
CA LEU A 232 4.95 15.35 4.39
C LEU A 232 4.19 16.07 3.28
N THR A 233 4.18 15.51 2.06
CA THR A 233 3.48 16.11 0.92
C THR A 233 1.98 16.24 1.19
N GLU A 234 1.36 15.23 1.78
CA GLU A 234 -0.05 15.24 2.17
C GLU A 234 -0.37 16.36 3.17
N ASN A 235 0.42 16.49 4.24
CA ASN A 235 0.24 17.55 5.23
C ASN A 235 0.45 18.95 4.62
N LEU A 236 1.41 19.10 3.71
CA LEU A 236 1.62 20.35 2.98
C LEU A 236 0.47 20.66 2.00
N PHE A 237 -0.14 19.65 1.38
CA PHE A 237 -1.34 19.85 0.55
C PHE A 237 -2.53 20.34 1.39
N MET A 238 -2.72 19.82 2.61
CA MET A 238 -3.76 20.32 3.52
C MET A 238 -3.55 21.80 3.85
N VAL A 239 -2.32 22.19 4.22
CA VAL A 239 -1.98 23.58 4.54
C VAL A 239 -2.09 24.47 3.30
N GLY A 240 -1.54 24.04 2.17
CA GLY A 240 -1.57 24.79 0.91
C GLY A 240 -3.00 25.04 0.43
N MET A 241 -3.86 24.02 0.50
CA MET A 241 -5.25 24.16 0.12
C MET A 241 -6.04 25.01 1.12
N ALA A 242 -5.75 24.92 2.43
CA ALA A 242 -6.35 25.81 3.41
C ALA A 242 -6.00 27.30 3.15
N ILE A 243 -4.73 27.59 2.81
CA ILE A 243 -4.29 28.94 2.44
C ILE A 243 -4.98 29.40 1.15
N TRP A 244 -5.02 28.54 0.12
CA TRP A 244 -5.67 28.83 -1.15
C TRP A 244 -7.15 29.19 -0.96
N MET A 245 -7.90 28.35 -0.24
CA MET A 245 -9.30 28.63 0.07
C MET A 245 -9.44 29.91 0.89
N LEU A 246 -8.58 30.14 1.89
CA LEU A 246 -8.63 31.36 2.68
C LEU A 246 -8.47 32.61 1.79
N THR A 247 -7.54 32.60 0.83
CA THR A 247 -7.37 33.71 -0.12
C THR A 247 -8.52 33.86 -1.12
N ALA A 248 -9.28 32.79 -1.39
CA ALA A 248 -10.43 32.84 -2.28
C ALA A 248 -11.73 33.27 -1.58
N TYR A 249 -11.79 33.19 -0.24
CA TYR A 249 -12.94 33.55 0.59
C TYR A 249 -12.81 34.87 1.35
N LEU A 250 -11.60 35.46 1.39
CA LEU A 250 -11.34 36.81 1.86
C LEU A 250 -11.54 37.82 0.73
#